data_AF-A0A8B7YDG5-F1
#
_entry.id   AF-A0A8B7YDG5-F1
#
_cell.length_a   1.000
_cell.length_b   1.000
_cell.length_c   1.000
_cell.angle_alpha   90.00
_cell.angle_beta   90.00
_cell.angle_gamma   90.00
#
_symmetry.space_group_name_H-M   'P 1'
#
loop_
_entity.id
_entity.type
_entity.pdbx_description
1 polymer ?
#
loop_
_entity_poly.entity_id
_entity_poly.type
_entity_poly.pdbx_seq_one_letter_code
_entity_poly.pdbx_strand_id
1 'polypeptide(L)'
;MQFQQIMDLAKELLDDFDFWKTGPVGKPSQVMVPPLHVDKLKEALEELQIEFEIYIDNVQALIDEETKVIISREKATSLASFDYNVYHSAQESRKSISVNSVEGRPIKALKISTGSGRLGAYTQGGIHAREWISPATVINLAQKFVAAFKSGDSVATQFFNKFDWYVLPLLNVDGYHYTRPESSSNNRLWRKNRQSVSFFCKGIDMNRNYGYKWGGEGTSGSPCSDIYRGDYAYEAQELQLVTNWLLNLKKSQTFMIHVDVHSYGQYWVYPYSYTSGVKTSDDTELERVAKAATGKLAAVHGTQYTVIQSGRWCKYF
;
A
#
# COMPACT_ATOMS: atom_id res chain seq x y z
N MET A 1 1.98 -12.00 -25.19
CA MET A 1 0.79 -12.42 -25.94
C MET A 1 -0.35 -12.73 -24.98
N GLN A 2 -0.22 -13.73 -24.10
CA GLN A 2 -1.27 -14.13 -23.14
C GLN A 2 -1.77 -13.01 -22.20
N PHE A 3 -0.88 -12.17 -21.64
CA PHE A 3 -1.32 -11.07 -20.76
C PHE A 3 -2.19 -10.02 -21.47
N GLN A 4 -1.80 -9.60 -22.67
CA GLN A 4 -2.59 -8.64 -23.45
C GLN A 4 -3.96 -9.22 -23.82
N GLN A 5 -4.01 -10.51 -24.15
CA GLN A 5 -5.27 -11.21 -24.42
C GLN A 5 -6.20 -11.23 -23.21
N ILE A 6 -5.66 -11.43 -22.00
CA ILE A 6 -6.45 -11.34 -20.75
C ILE A 6 -6.93 -9.90 -20.50
N MET A 7 -6.08 -8.89 -20.76
CA MET A 7 -6.47 -7.49 -20.61
C MET A 7 -7.53 -7.06 -21.64
N ASP A 8 -7.45 -7.57 -22.86
CA ASP A 8 -8.44 -7.30 -23.90
C ASP A 8 -9.77 -8.01 -23.58
N LEU A 9 -9.72 -9.25 -23.08
CA LEU A 9 -10.89 -9.96 -22.56
C LEU A 9 -11.51 -9.22 -21.36
N ALA A 10 -10.70 -8.67 -20.45
CA ALA A 10 -11.18 -7.88 -19.31
C ALA A 10 -11.92 -6.61 -19.76
N LYS A 11 -11.43 -5.95 -20.81
CA LYS A 11 -12.10 -4.78 -21.42
C LYS A 11 -13.43 -5.16 -22.08
N GLU A 12 -13.50 -6.32 -22.74
CA GLU A 12 -14.75 -6.84 -23.32
C GLU A 12 -15.77 -7.25 -22.26
N LEU A 13 -15.30 -7.60 -21.06
CA LEU A 13 -16.12 -7.97 -19.90
C LEU A 13 -16.41 -6.79 -18.95
N LEU A 14 -16.34 -5.55 -19.45
CA LEU A 14 -16.77 -4.32 -18.78
C LEU A 14 -15.92 -3.88 -17.57
N ASP A 15 -14.61 -4.14 -17.54
CA ASP A 15 -13.71 -3.70 -16.44
C ASP A 15 -14.08 -4.27 -15.05
N ASP A 16 -14.87 -5.34 -14.99
CA ASP A 16 -15.34 -5.96 -13.73
C ASP A 16 -14.26 -6.81 -13.03
N PHE A 17 -13.07 -6.93 -13.62
CA PHE A 17 -11.97 -7.76 -13.11
C PHE A 17 -11.05 -6.97 -12.20
N ASP A 18 -10.87 -7.44 -10.97
CA ASP A 18 -9.95 -6.84 -9.99
C ASP A 18 -8.60 -7.57 -10.04
N PHE A 19 -7.63 -6.97 -10.74
CA PHE A 19 -6.26 -7.49 -10.79
C PHE A 19 -5.55 -7.23 -9.46
N TRP A 20 -5.42 -8.28 -8.66
CA TRP A 20 -4.68 -8.23 -7.40
C TRP A 20 -3.17 -8.27 -7.63
N LYS A 21 -2.73 -9.01 -8.65
CA LYS A 21 -1.33 -9.10 -9.05
C LYS A 21 -1.20 -9.24 -10.56
N THR A 22 -0.38 -8.39 -11.15
CA THR A 22 0.05 -8.52 -12.54
C THR A 22 1.42 -9.18 -12.58
N GLY A 23 1.48 -10.41 -13.11
CA GLY A 23 2.74 -11.13 -13.29
C GLY A 23 3.50 -10.67 -14.54
N PRO A 24 4.84 -10.62 -14.52
CA PRO A 24 5.62 -10.52 -15.76
C PRO A 24 5.39 -11.74 -16.66
N VAL A 25 5.71 -11.64 -17.96
CA VAL A 25 5.60 -12.77 -18.91
C VAL A 25 6.29 -14.03 -18.34
N GLY A 26 5.54 -15.15 -18.29
CA GLY A 26 6.01 -16.41 -17.71
C GLY A 26 5.89 -16.51 -16.19
N LYS A 27 5.23 -15.56 -15.53
CA LYS A 27 4.83 -15.63 -14.12
C LYS A 27 3.32 -15.45 -13.98
N PRO A 28 2.70 -16.06 -12.97
CA PRO A 28 1.25 -16.00 -12.79
C PRO A 28 0.80 -14.57 -12.44
N SER A 29 -0.28 -14.15 -13.09
CA SER A 29 -1.14 -13.04 -12.65
C SER A 29 -2.25 -13.59 -11.75
N GLN A 30 -2.79 -12.74 -10.88
CA GLN A 30 -3.91 -13.08 -10.01
C GLN A 30 -5.01 -12.03 -10.22
N VAL A 31 -6.17 -12.52 -10.62
CA VAL A 31 -7.36 -11.73 -10.93
C VAL A 31 -8.52 -12.25 -10.10
N MET A 32 -9.21 -11.35 -9.42
CA MET A 32 -10.50 -11.63 -8.78
C MET A 32 -11.60 -11.36 -9.79
N VAL A 33 -12.52 -12.32 -9.88
CA VAL A 33 -13.52 -12.38 -10.93
C VAL A 33 -14.89 -12.47 -10.25
N PRO A 34 -15.83 -11.58 -10.58
CA PRO A 34 -17.18 -11.67 -10.05
C PRO A 34 -17.84 -13.01 -10.40
N PRO A 35 -18.68 -13.59 -9.51
CA PRO A 35 -19.28 -14.91 -9.73
C PRO A 35 -19.98 -15.07 -11.08
N LEU A 36 -20.61 -14.00 -11.57
CA LEU A 36 -21.34 -13.99 -12.85
C LEU A 36 -20.44 -14.16 -14.09
N HIS A 37 -19.13 -13.89 -13.95
CA HIS A 37 -18.17 -13.92 -15.06
C HIS A 37 -17.19 -15.10 -14.99
N VAL A 38 -17.26 -15.93 -13.93
CA VAL A 38 -16.30 -17.02 -13.71
C VAL A 38 -16.31 -18.03 -14.85
N ASP A 39 -17.48 -18.52 -15.24
CA ASP A 39 -17.59 -19.56 -16.27
C ASP A 39 -17.15 -19.02 -17.63
N LYS A 40 -17.60 -17.81 -17.98
CA LYS A 40 -17.19 -17.13 -19.23
C LYS A 40 -15.68 -16.90 -19.31
N LEU A 41 -15.04 -16.52 -18.20
CA LEU A 41 -13.59 -16.36 -18.18
C LEU A 41 -12.87 -17.71 -18.33
N LYS A 42 -13.34 -18.76 -17.64
CA LYS A 42 -12.74 -20.10 -17.76
C LYS A 42 -12.79 -20.60 -19.20
N GLU A 43 -13.96 -20.50 -19.84
CA GLU A 43 -14.14 -20.87 -21.25
C GLU A 43 -13.16 -20.12 -22.16
N ALA A 44 -13.06 -18.79 -22.00
CA ALA A 44 -12.13 -17.99 -22.79
C ALA A 44 -10.64 -18.34 -22.54
N LEU A 45 -10.27 -18.63 -21.28
CA LEU A 45 -8.90 -19.06 -20.97
C LEU A 45 -8.58 -20.43 -21.58
N GLU A 46 -9.53 -21.37 -21.55
CA GLU A 46 -9.40 -22.69 -22.17
C GLU A 46 -9.27 -22.59 -23.69
N GLU A 47 -10.10 -21.79 -24.36
CA GLU A 47 -10.02 -21.53 -25.80
C GLU A 47 -8.68 -20.91 -26.21
N LEU A 48 -8.16 -20.00 -25.39
CA LEU A 48 -6.86 -19.36 -25.60
C LEU A 48 -5.66 -20.22 -25.15
N GLN A 49 -5.91 -21.42 -24.62
CA GLN A 49 -4.90 -22.34 -24.08
C GLN A 49 -4.03 -21.65 -23.01
N ILE A 50 -4.66 -20.84 -22.16
CA ILE A 50 -4.02 -20.20 -21.03
C ILE A 50 -4.28 -21.06 -19.79
N GLU A 51 -3.22 -21.63 -19.24
CA GLU A 51 -3.30 -22.38 -17.98
C GLU A 51 -3.73 -21.47 -16.82
N PHE A 52 -4.64 -21.96 -15.99
CA PHE A 52 -5.09 -21.28 -14.78
C PHE A 52 -5.34 -22.27 -13.65
N GLU A 53 -5.30 -21.77 -12.42
CA GLU A 53 -5.70 -22.49 -11.22
C GLU A 53 -6.62 -21.61 -10.36
N ILE A 54 -7.54 -22.23 -9.64
CA ILE A 54 -8.38 -21.52 -8.67
C ILE A 54 -7.56 -21.33 -7.40
N TYR A 55 -7.05 -20.12 -7.20
CA TYR A 55 -6.24 -19.79 -6.01
C TYR A 55 -7.10 -19.61 -4.74
N ILE A 56 -8.26 -18.95 -4.86
CA ILE A 56 -9.24 -18.78 -3.79
C ILE A 56 -10.62 -19.03 -4.39
N ASP A 57 -11.31 -20.06 -3.90
CA ASP A 57 -12.61 -20.47 -4.41
C ASP A 57 -13.72 -19.48 -4.02
N ASN A 58 -13.71 -19.02 -2.77
CA ASN A 58 -14.71 -18.08 -2.25
C ASN A 58 -14.06 -16.95 -1.44
N VAL A 59 -13.88 -15.80 -2.08
CA VAL A 59 -13.35 -14.59 -1.43
C VAL A 59 -14.30 -14.10 -0.32
N GLN A 60 -15.62 -14.22 -0.49
CA GLN A 60 -16.60 -13.78 0.50
C GLN A 60 -16.48 -14.58 1.80
N ALA A 61 -16.19 -15.88 1.74
CA ALA A 61 -15.99 -16.70 2.93
C ALA A 61 -14.81 -16.20 3.79
N LEU A 62 -13.70 -15.78 3.16
CA LEU A 62 -12.56 -15.19 3.85
C LEU A 62 -12.90 -13.82 4.46
N ILE A 63 -13.68 -12.99 3.75
CA ILE A 63 -14.16 -11.70 4.25
C ILE A 63 -15.09 -11.89 5.46
N ASP A 64 -15.98 -12.88 5.40
CA ASP A 64 -16.92 -13.18 6.48
C ASP A 64 -16.20 -13.65 7.74
N GLU A 65 -15.18 -14.50 7.60
CA GLU A 65 -14.33 -14.94 8.71
C GLU A 65 -13.58 -13.75 9.34
N GLU A 66 -12.92 -12.91 8.53
CA GLU A 66 -12.22 -11.72 9.00
C GLU A 66 -13.18 -10.71 9.68
N THR A 67 -14.38 -10.53 9.12
CA THR A 67 -15.41 -9.63 9.64
C THR A 67 -15.94 -10.09 10.98
N LYS A 68 -16.18 -11.40 11.16
CA LYS A 68 -16.63 -11.97 12.45
C LYS A 68 -15.64 -11.63 13.57
N VAL A 69 -14.34 -11.83 13.32
CA VAL A 69 -13.26 -11.52 14.29
C VAL A 69 -13.24 -10.03 14.63
N ILE A 70 -13.40 -9.15 13.64
CA ILE A 70 -13.41 -7.70 13.84
C ILE A 70 -14.61 -7.24 14.67
N ILE A 71 -15.81 -7.76 14.38
CA ILE A 71 -17.05 -7.34 15.04
C ILE A 71 -17.10 -7.87 16.49
N SER A 72 -16.61 -9.08 16.75
CA SER A 72 -16.64 -9.68 18.09
C SER A 72 -15.63 -9.07 19.07
N ARG A 73 -14.73 -8.21 18.60
CA ARG A 73 -13.60 -7.67 19.36
C ARG A 73 -14.01 -6.45 20.21
N GLU A 74 -13.41 -6.34 21.39
CA GLU A 74 -13.41 -5.07 22.15
C GLU A 74 -12.48 -4.04 21.49
N LYS A 75 -12.98 -2.81 21.30
CA LYS A 75 -12.18 -1.73 20.73
C LYS A 75 -11.11 -1.26 21.72
N ALA A 76 -9.88 -1.10 21.23
CA ALA A 76 -8.80 -0.57 22.04
C ALA A 76 -9.08 0.90 22.43
N THR A 77 -9.06 1.17 23.72
CA THR A 77 -9.27 2.54 24.27
C THR A 77 -7.95 3.24 24.63
N SER A 78 -6.82 2.51 24.60
CA SER A 78 -5.49 3.02 24.91
C SER A 78 -4.40 2.25 24.14
N LEU A 79 -3.18 2.79 24.06
CA LEU A 79 -2.02 2.06 23.52
C LEU A 79 -1.67 0.81 24.34
N ALA A 80 -2.01 0.79 25.64
CA ALA A 80 -1.76 -0.36 26.52
C ALA A 80 -2.75 -1.51 26.27
N SER A 81 -3.95 -1.19 25.79
CA SER A 81 -4.99 -2.16 25.38
C SER A 81 -5.07 -2.35 23.87
N PHE A 82 -4.14 -1.77 23.10
CA PHE A 82 -4.08 -1.93 21.66
C PHE A 82 -3.51 -3.31 21.32
N ASP A 83 -4.35 -4.21 20.84
CA ASP A 83 -3.88 -5.51 20.36
C ASP A 83 -3.28 -5.38 18.95
N TYR A 84 -1.96 -5.44 18.86
CA TYR A 84 -1.26 -5.25 17.59
C TYR A 84 -1.36 -6.45 16.63
N ASN A 85 -2.03 -7.53 17.02
CA ASN A 85 -2.20 -8.72 16.20
C ASN A 85 -3.53 -8.74 15.42
N VAL A 86 -4.34 -7.69 15.53
CA VAL A 86 -5.67 -7.59 14.91
C VAL A 86 -5.86 -6.26 14.16
N TYR A 87 -6.82 -6.19 13.24
CA TYR A 87 -7.09 -4.98 12.44
C TYR A 87 -7.98 -3.96 13.17
N HIS A 88 -7.54 -2.70 13.22
CA HIS A 88 -8.19 -1.61 13.96
C HIS A 88 -8.95 -0.63 13.07
N SER A 89 -9.87 0.14 13.66
CA SER A 89 -10.55 1.24 12.97
C SER A 89 -9.65 2.48 12.85
N ALA A 90 -9.89 3.34 11.85
CA ALA A 90 -9.05 4.52 11.58
C ALA A 90 -9.00 5.54 12.74
N GLN A 91 -9.95 5.53 13.67
CA GLN A 91 -10.06 6.52 14.75
C GLN A 91 -9.11 6.26 15.94
N GLU A 92 -8.53 5.07 16.05
CA GLU A 92 -7.86 4.58 17.28
C GLU A 92 -6.41 5.10 17.49
N SER A 93 -5.79 5.85 16.56
CA SER A 93 -4.42 6.41 16.71
C SER A 93 -4.41 7.84 17.33
N ARG A 94 -3.39 8.23 18.12
CA ARG A 94 -3.26 9.58 18.73
C ARG A 94 -1.85 10.20 18.66
N LYS A 95 -1.83 11.54 18.64
CA LYS A 95 -0.80 12.55 18.26
C LYS A 95 -0.67 12.77 16.74
N SER A 96 -0.92 14.00 16.31
CA SER A 96 -1.51 14.33 15.01
C SER A 96 -0.60 15.22 14.15
N ILE A 97 -0.57 14.92 12.85
CA ILE A 97 -0.69 15.96 11.82
C ILE A 97 -2.19 16.28 11.79
N SER A 98 -2.60 17.55 11.77
CA SER A 98 -4.02 17.92 11.70
C SER A 98 -4.38 18.30 10.27
N VAL A 99 -4.29 17.33 9.35
CA VAL A 99 -4.86 17.47 8.01
C VAL A 99 -6.01 16.48 7.86
N ASN A 100 -7.09 16.93 7.23
CA ASN A 100 -8.29 16.14 7.03
C ASN A 100 -8.33 15.60 5.60
N SER A 101 -8.78 14.35 5.48
CA SER A 101 -9.09 13.70 4.22
C SER A 101 -10.29 14.34 3.50
N VAL A 102 -10.62 13.84 2.30
CA VAL A 102 -11.74 14.35 1.50
C VAL A 102 -13.09 14.20 2.22
N GLU A 103 -13.28 13.16 3.01
CA GLU A 103 -14.48 12.94 3.84
C GLU A 103 -14.30 13.45 5.28
N GLY A 104 -13.27 14.28 5.55
CA GLY A 104 -13.12 14.99 6.82
C GLY A 104 -12.47 14.19 7.97
N ARG A 105 -11.92 13.01 7.71
CA ARG A 105 -11.23 12.20 8.73
C ARG A 105 -9.80 12.69 8.94
N PRO A 106 -9.31 12.75 10.19
CA PRO A 106 -7.95 13.21 10.45
C PRO A 106 -6.91 12.17 10.02
N ILE A 107 -5.90 12.60 9.27
CA ILE A 107 -4.72 11.79 8.93
C ILE A 107 -3.66 12.02 10.00
N LYS A 108 -3.25 10.95 10.70
CA LYS A 108 -2.37 11.05 11.87
C LYS A 108 -1.02 10.40 11.61
N ALA A 109 0.06 11.11 11.98
CA ALA A 109 1.41 10.56 12.03
C ALA A 109 2.02 10.73 13.42
N LEU A 110 2.85 9.77 13.81
CA LEU A 110 3.66 9.80 15.00
C LEU A 110 5.03 10.40 14.68
N LYS A 111 5.47 11.38 15.47
CA LYS A 111 6.88 11.75 15.56
C LYS A 111 7.48 11.07 16.79
N ILE A 112 8.53 10.27 16.59
CA ILE A 112 9.30 9.61 17.65
C ILE A 112 10.72 10.17 17.60
N SER A 113 11.13 10.83 18.67
CA SER A 113 12.38 11.59 18.72
C SER A 113 12.93 11.59 20.15
N THR A 114 14.26 11.65 20.27
CA THR A 114 14.98 11.75 21.54
C THR A 114 15.66 13.12 21.72
N GLY A 115 15.37 14.11 20.88
CA GLY A 115 15.89 15.49 21.00
C GLY A 115 15.92 16.24 19.66
N SER A 116 16.75 17.30 19.58
CA SER A 116 16.89 18.13 18.37
C SER A 116 18.07 17.70 17.48
N GLY A 117 18.17 18.28 16.27
CA GLY A 117 19.34 18.15 15.38
C GLY A 117 19.52 16.79 14.69
N ARG A 118 18.50 15.94 14.67
CA ARG A 118 18.54 14.59 14.07
C ARG A 118 18.14 14.61 12.59
N LEU A 119 18.55 13.59 11.85
CA LEU A 119 18.09 13.35 10.47
C LEU A 119 16.64 12.86 10.47
N GLY A 120 15.90 13.04 9.38
CA GLY A 120 14.54 12.54 9.24
C GLY A 120 14.50 11.13 8.65
N ALA A 121 13.68 10.26 9.23
CA ALA A 121 13.29 8.98 8.66
C ALA A 121 11.77 8.91 8.58
N TYR A 122 11.22 8.61 7.40
CA TYR A 122 9.79 8.52 7.16
C TYR A 122 9.39 7.09 6.79
N THR A 123 8.31 6.62 7.39
CA THR A 123 7.67 5.34 7.04
C THR A 123 6.17 5.55 6.98
N GLN A 124 5.55 5.02 5.94
CA GLN A 124 4.10 5.04 5.80
C GLN A 124 3.52 3.68 5.46
N GLY A 125 2.21 3.56 5.63
CA GLY A 125 1.42 2.43 5.18
C GLY A 125 -0.01 2.83 4.82
N GLY A 126 -0.75 1.86 4.30
CA GLY A 126 -2.18 2.01 4.00
C GLY A 126 -2.48 3.11 2.99
N ILE A 127 -1.62 3.35 2.00
CA ILE A 127 -1.94 4.22 0.86
C ILE A 127 -2.98 3.55 -0.05
N HIS A 128 -2.97 2.21 -0.17
CA HIS A 128 -4.09 1.45 -0.72
C HIS A 128 -4.95 0.88 0.40
N ALA A 129 -6.26 1.09 0.31
CA ALA A 129 -7.17 0.84 1.41
C ALA A 129 -7.34 -0.63 1.78
N ARG A 130 -7.42 -1.53 0.79
CA ARG A 130 -7.60 -2.99 1.00
C ARG A 130 -6.42 -3.71 1.64
N GLU A 131 -5.26 -3.08 1.69
CA GLU A 131 -4.00 -3.68 2.13
C GLU A 131 -3.85 -3.66 3.67
N TRP A 132 -4.81 -4.25 4.39
CA TRP A 132 -4.97 -4.09 5.85
C TRP A 132 -3.75 -4.48 6.68
N ILE A 133 -2.91 -5.40 6.20
CA ILE A 133 -1.66 -5.77 6.89
C ILE A 133 -0.64 -4.65 6.91
N SER A 134 -0.68 -3.71 5.96
CA SER A 134 0.24 -2.57 5.92
C SER A 134 0.10 -1.64 7.14
N PRO A 135 -1.08 -1.03 7.42
CA PRO A 135 -1.22 -0.15 8.59
C PRO A 135 -0.97 -0.89 9.91
N ALA A 136 -1.37 -2.16 10.03
CA ALA A 136 -1.08 -3.00 11.19
C ALA A 136 0.43 -3.23 11.38
N THR A 137 1.16 -3.51 10.31
CA THR A 137 2.61 -3.71 10.34
C THR A 137 3.35 -2.43 10.71
N VAL A 138 2.96 -1.28 10.13
CA VAL A 138 3.63 0.00 10.38
C VAL A 138 3.49 0.42 11.84
N ILE A 139 2.30 0.27 12.44
CA ILE A 139 2.11 0.61 13.85
C ILE A 139 2.82 -0.38 14.79
N ASN A 140 2.82 -1.68 14.47
CA ASN A 140 3.56 -2.71 15.24
C ASN A 140 5.07 -2.48 15.17
N LEU A 141 5.60 -2.12 14.00
CA LEU A 141 7.01 -1.78 13.81
C LEU A 141 7.42 -0.62 14.72
N ALA A 142 6.64 0.47 14.73
CA ALA A 142 6.90 1.62 15.58
C ALA A 142 6.91 1.24 17.08
N GLN A 143 5.95 0.43 17.52
CA GLN A 143 5.89 -0.04 18.90
C GLN A 143 7.09 -0.91 19.26
N LYS A 144 7.42 -1.93 18.44
CA LYS A 144 8.56 -2.82 18.67
C LYS A 144 9.88 -2.05 18.70
N PHE A 145 10.03 -1.06 17.83
CA PHE A 145 11.25 -0.28 17.76
C PHE A 145 11.43 0.63 19.00
N VAL A 146 10.35 1.25 19.47
CA VAL A 146 10.34 1.99 20.74
C VAL A 146 10.61 1.06 21.94
N ALA A 147 10.05 -0.15 21.93
CA ALA A 147 10.30 -1.13 22.98
C ALA A 147 11.77 -1.56 23.03
N ALA A 148 12.38 -1.83 21.86
CA ALA A 148 13.80 -2.15 21.74
C ALA A 148 14.66 -1.01 22.31
N PHE A 149 14.39 0.24 21.94
CA PHE A 149 15.07 1.40 22.51
C PHE A 149 14.97 1.48 24.03
N LYS A 150 13.76 1.31 24.58
CA LYS A 150 13.53 1.35 26.04
C LYS A 150 14.22 0.21 26.79
N SER A 151 14.42 -0.94 26.13
CA SER A 151 15.16 -2.07 26.70
C SER A 151 16.69 -1.91 26.64
N GLY A 152 17.20 -0.82 26.05
CA GLY A 152 18.63 -0.58 25.90
C GLY A 152 19.27 -1.32 24.72
N ASP A 153 18.47 -1.74 23.72
CA ASP A 153 19.00 -2.33 22.49
C ASP A 153 19.94 -1.33 21.78
N SER A 154 21.20 -1.74 21.60
CA SER A 154 22.25 -0.83 21.13
C SER A 154 22.01 -0.33 19.70
N VAL A 155 21.40 -1.15 18.83
CA VAL A 155 21.08 -0.78 17.46
C VAL A 155 19.95 0.26 17.47
N ALA A 156 18.86 -0.01 18.18
CA ALA A 156 17.77 0.94 18.34
C ALA A 156 18.27 2.26 18.93
N THR A 157 19.07 2.24 19.98
CA THR A 157 19.68 3.44 20.57
C THR A 157 20.49 4.25 19.54
N GLN A 158 21.33 3.61 18.73
CA GLN A 158 22.08 4.31 17.67
C GLN A 158 21.15 4.97 16.66
N PHE A 159 20.10 4.28 16.22
CA PHE A 159 19.13 4.85 15.29
C PHE A 159 18.33 6.00 15.90
N PHE A 160 17.86 5.90 17.14
CA PHE A 160 17.15 7.00 17.83
C PHE A 160 18.06 8.19 18.15
N ASN A 161 19.36 7.99 18.31
CA ASN A 161 20.33 9.08 18.45
C ASN A 161 20.59 9.81 17.13
N LYS A 162 20.41 9.13 15.99
CA LYS A 162 20.69 9.68 14.66
C LYS A 162 19.45 10.23 13.94
N PHE A 163 18.27 9.65 14.18
CA PHE A 163 17.06 9.93 13.43
C PHE A 163 15.87 10.34 14.31
N ASP A 164 15.09 11.30 13.81
CA ASP A 164 13.68 11.45 14.15
C ASP A 164 12.86 10.58 13.21
N TRP A 165 11.98 9.76 13.78
CA TRP A 165 11.12 8.85 13.05
C TRP A 165 9.72 9.43 12.90
N TYR A 166 9.30 9.60 11.66
CA TYR A 166 7.98 10.04 11.25
C TYR A 166 7.22 8.84 10.71
N VAL A 167 6.24 8.36 11.46
CA VAL A 167 5.48 7.16 11.14
C VAL A 167 4.05 7.54 10.82
N LEU A 168 3.59 7.30 9.60
CA LEU A 168 2.22 7.51 9.15
C LEU A 168 1.56 6.17 8.84
N PRO A 169 0.91 5.51 9.83
CA PRO A 169 0.41 4.14 9.65
C PRO A 169 -0.65 4.02 8.57
N LEU A 170 -1.46 5.07 8.39
CA LEU A 170 -2.62 5.03 7.51
C LEU A 170 -2.77 6.35 6.75
N LEU A 171 -2.37 6.34 5.48
CA LEU A 171 -2.52 7.48 4.58
C LEU A 171 -3.96 7.60 4.08
N ASN A 172 -4.51 6.50 3.56
CA ASN A 172 -5.85 6.46 2.95
C ASN A 172 -6.93 6.19 4.01
N VAL A 173 -7.15 7.15 4.90
CA VAL A 173 -8.10 6.99 6.02
C VAL A 173 -9.55 6.78 5.55
N ASP A 174 -9.95 7.42 4.44
CA ASP A 174 -11.31 7.32 3.90
C ASP A 174 -11.53 6.03 3.16
N GLY A 175 -10.60 5.67 2.26
CA GLY A 175 -10.65 4.39 1.57
C GLY A 175 -10.58 3.25 2.56
N TYR A 176 -9.71 3.31 3.58
CA TYR A 176 -9.63 2.29 4.60
C TYR A 176 -10.96 2.17 5.35
N HIS A 177 -11.54 3.26 5.85
CA HIS A 177 -12.87 3.24 6.47
C HIS A 177 -13.92 2.59 5.54
N TYR A 178 -13.90 2.91 4.25
CA TYR A 178 -14.81 2.34 3.26
C TYR A 178 -14.63 0.83 3.06
N THR A 179 -13.45 0.26 3.35
CA THR A 179 -13.26 -1.20 3.33
C THR A 179 -13.81 -1.92 4.56
N ARG A 180 -14.09 -1.18 5.64
CA ARG A 180 -14.42 -1.76 6.96
C ARG A 180 -15.90 -2.13 7.09
N PRO A 181 -16.24 -3.18 7.86
CA PRO A 181 -17.62 -3.59 8.07
C PRO A 181 -18.48 -2.53 8.77
N GLU A 182 -17.87 -1.61 9.54
CA GLU A 182 -18.60 -0.48 10.13
C GLU A 182 -19.09 0.58 9.13
N SER A 183 -18.65 0.54 7.86
CA SER A 183 -19.15 1.45 6.83
C SER A 183 -20.42 0.89 6.18
N SER A 184 -21.49 1.69 6.16
CA SER A 184 -22.84 1.29 5.71
C SER A 184 -22.97 0.87 4.23
N SER A 185 -21.90 0.97 3.44
CA SER A 185 -21.86 0.55 2.04
C SER A 185 -20.45 0.09 1.68
N ASN A 186 -19.83 -0.67 2.58
CA ASN A 186 -18.42 -1.01 2.51
C ASN A 186 -18.06 -1.84 1.27
N ASN A 187 -16.85 -1.65 0.78
CA ASN A 187 -16.23 -2.53 -0.20
C ASN A 187 -14.83 -2.92 0.30
N ARG A 188 -14.70 -4.15 0.80
CA ARG A 188 -13.46 -4.68 1.38
C ARG A 188 -12.27 -4.64 0.42
N LEU A 189 -12.51 -4.71 -0.89
CA LEU A 189 -11.49 -4.73 -1.94
C LEU A 189 -11.17 -3.34 -2.51
N TRP A 190 -11.77 -2.27 -1.95
CA TRP A 190 -11.49 -0.90 -2.38
C TRP A 190 -10.02 -0.53 -2.23
N ARG A 191 -9.43 0.03 -3.29
CA ARG A 191 -8.01 0.40 -3.37
C ARG A 191 -7.75 1.90 -3.19
N LYS A 192 -8.49 2.73 -3.92
CA LYS A 192 -8.25 4.18 -4.14
C LYS A 192 -8.62 5.04 -2.92
N ASN A 193 -8.40 6.36 -2.98
CA ASN A 193 -9.04 7.28 -2.02
C ASN A 193 -10.56 7.40 -2.30
N ARG A 194 -11.27 8.33 -1.65
CA ARG A 194 -12.73 8.52 -1.80
C ARG A 194 -13.13 9.84 -2.47
N GLN A 195 -12.19 10.53 -3.10
CA GLN A 195 -12.43 11.78 -3.81
C GLN A 195 -13.42 11.57 -4.96
N SER A 196 -14.38 12.48 -5.14
CA SER A 196 -15.27 12.43 -6.31
C SER A 196 -14.48 12.84 -7.55
N VAL A 197 -14.42 11.97 -8.56
CA VAL A 197 -13.66 12.22 -9.80
C VAL A 197 -14.56 12.27 -11.04
N SER A 198 -15.73 11.63 -11.00
CA SER A 198 -16.77 11.77 -12.02
C SER A 198 -18.16 11.55 -11.40
N PHE A 199 -19.21 11.63 -12.22
CA PHE A 199 -20.58 11.36 -11.77
C PHE A 199 -20.77 9.91 -11.28
N PHE A 200 -20.08 8.95 -11.91
CA PHE A 200 -20.24 7.52 -11.62
C PHE A 200 -19.09 6.91 -10.82
N CYS A 201 -17.91 7.53 -10.81
CA CYS A 201 -16.70 6.93 -10.29
C CYS A 201 -16.05 7.81 -9.21
N LYS A 202 -15.51 7.14 -8.20
CA LYS A 202 -14.81 7.75 -7.07
C LYS A 202 -13.39 7.21 -6.96
N GLY A 203 -12.52 8.05 -6.44
CA GLY A 203 -11.18 7.68 -6.01
C GLY A 203 -10.12 7.86 -7.10
N ILE A 204 -8.95 8.26 -6.64
CA ILE A 204 -7.68 8.33 -7.36
C ILE A 204 -6.74 7.29 -6.73
N ASP A 205 -5.99 6.56 -7.54
CA ASP A 205 -4.87 5.75 -7.04
C ASP A 205 -3.75 6.70 -6.61
N MET A 206 -3.60 6.89 -5.30
CA MET A 206 -2.61 7.80 -4.74
C MET A 206 -1.17 7.37 -5.07
N ASN A 207 -0.90 6.07 -5.28
CA ASN A 207 0.41 5.60 -5.71
C ASN A 207 0.63 5.72 -7.23
N ARG A 208 -0.27 6.44 -7.93
CA ARG A 208 -0.12 6.91 -9.31
C ARG A 208 -0.23 8.42 -9.44
N ASN A 209 -0.45 9.13 -8.34
CA ASN A 209 -0.74 10.57 -8.33
C ASN A 209 0.42 11.44 -7.82
N TYR A 210 1.60 10.86 -7.55
CA TYR A 210 2.82 11.65 -7.27
C TYR A 210 3.28 12.45 -8.50
N GLY A 211 3.98 13.57 -8.27
CA GLY A 211 4.39 14.48 -9.35
C GLY A 211 5.67 14.13 -10.11
N TYR A 212 6.42 13.10 -9.70
CA TYR A 212 7.61 12.70 -10.43
C TYR A 212 7.24 11.81 -11.62
N LYS A 213 7.43 12.32 -12.85
CA LYS A 213 7.13 11.60 -14.11
C LYS A 213 5.68 11.08 -14.16
N TRP A 214 4.75 11.91 -13.71
CA TRP A 214 3.32 11.60 -13.64
C TRP A 214 2.72 11.30 -15.01
N GLY A 215 1.78 10.34 -15.06
CA GLY A 215 1.02 9.99 -16.26
C GLY A 215 1.68 9.03 -17.24
N GLY A 216 2.83 8.45 -16.89
CA GLY A 216 3.54 7.44 -17.69
C GLY A 216 2.92 6.03 -17.65
N GLU A 217 3.74 5.06 -18.05
CA GLU A 217 3.42 3.62 -18.06
C GLU A 217 2.90 3.12 -16.71
N GLY A 218 2.00 2.12 -16.73
CA GLY A 218 1.44 1.55 -15.50
C GLY A 218 0.36 2.40 -14.82
N THR A 219 -0.25 3.34 -15.54
CA THR A 219 -1.34 4.21 -15.06
C THR A 219 -2.54 4.15 -16.01
N SER A 220 -3.74 4.51 -15.52
CA SER A 220 -4.93 4.69 -16.37
C SER A 220 -5.45 6.12 -16.29
N GLY A 221 -5.95 6.63 -17.43
CA GLY A 221 -6.69 7.89 -17.51
C GLY A 221 -8.21 7.73 -17.31
N SER A 222 -8.72 6.49 -17.17
CA SER A 222 -10.15 6.25 -16.91
C SER A 222 -10.47 6.45 -15.43
N PRO A 223 -11.39 7.37 -15.06
CA PRO A 223 -11.75 7.64 -13.66
C PRO A 223 -12.25 6.41 -12.88
N CYS A 224 -12.77 5.40 -13.59
CA CYS A 224 -13.32 4.19 -13.00
C CYS A 224 -12.26 3.11 -12.76
N SER A 225 -11.07 3.23 -13.38
CA SER A 225 -9.97 2.29 -13.18
C SER A 225 -9.41 2.34 -11.76
N ASP A 226 -8.99 1.19 -11.24
CA ASP A 226 -8.30 1.07 -9.95
C ASP A 226 -6.88 1.67 -9.95
N ILE A 227 -6.30 1.90 -11.13
CA ILE A 227 -5.02 2.58 -11.33
C ILE A 227 -5.21 3.98 -11.94
N TYR A 228 -6.37 4.59 -11.73
CA TYR A 228 -6.66 5.96 -12.17
C TYR A 228 -5.68 6.95 -11.55
N ARG A 229 -4.92 7.65 -12.39
CA ARG A 229 -3.84 8.55 -11.97
C ARG A 229 -4.29 9.94 -11.55
N GLY A 230 -5.55 10.30 -11.76
CA GLY A 230 -6.05 11.67 -11.68
C GLY A 230 -5.97 12.41 -13.03
N ASP A 231 -6.46 13.65 -13.06
CA ASP A 231 -6.32 14.60 -14.16
C ASP A 231 -5.00 15.39 -14.07
N TYR A 232 -4.40 15.47 -12.87
CA TYR A 232 -3.10 16.09 -12.65
C TYR A 232 -2.37 15.51 -11.42
N ALA A 233 -1.05 15.72 -11.37
CA ALA A 233 -0.23 15.32 -10.23
C ALA A 233 -0.66 16.03 -8.94
N TYR A 234 -0.66 15.29 -7.82
CA TYR A 234 -1.11 15.75 -6.50
C TYR A 234 -2.55 16.29 -6.48
N GLU A 235 -3.42 15.75 -7.33
CA GLU A 235 -4.87 15.98 -7.28
C GLU A 235 -5.51 15.31 -6.05
N ALA A 236 -5.04 14.12 -5.66
CA ALA A 236 -5.56 13.43 -4.50
C ALA A 236 -5.24 14.22 -3.22
N GLN A 237 -6.28 14.74 -2.58
CA GLN A 237 -6.15 15.66 -1.44
C GLN A 237 -5.27 15.09 -0.32
N GLU A 238 -5.49 13.84 0.10
CA GLU A 238 -4.70 13.21 1.17
C GLU A 238 -3.21 13.15 0.83
N LEU A 239 -2.91 12.74 -0.40
CA LEU A 239 -1.53 12.66 -0.89
C LEU A 239 -0.87 14.04 -0.93
N GLN A 240 -1.59 15.04 -1.45
CA GLN A 240 -1.10 16.41 -1.53
C GLN A 240 -0.80 16.96 -0.13
N LEU A 241 -1.70 16.77 0.83
CA LEU A 241 -1.54 17.25 2.20
C LEU A 241 -0.35 16.62 2.91
N VAL A 242 -0.19 15.29 2.81
CA VAL A 242 0.95 14.57 3.42
C VAL A 242 2.26 14.97 2.73
N THR A 243 2.27 15.11 1.41
CA THR A 243 3.46 15.56 0.67
C THR A 243 3.86 16.97 1.10
N ASN A 244 2.92 17.91 1.19
CA ASN A 244 3.18 19.27 1.63
C ASN A 244 3.73 19.31 3.07
N TRP A 245 3.20 18.47 3.95
CA TRP A 245 3.71 18.33 5.31
C TRP A 245 5.17 17.84 5.34
N LEU A 246 5.50 16.79 4.58
CA LEU A 246 6.88 16.29 4.47
C LEU A 246 7.83 17.31 3.86
N LEU A 247 7.42 18.00 2.79
CA LEU A 247 8.21 19.07 2.17
C LEU A 247 8.44 20.24 3.13
N ASN A 248 7.47 20.55 3.99
CA ASN A 248 7.65 21.57 5.01
C ASN A 248 8.66 21.15 6.09
N LEU A 249 8.62 19.88 6.54
CA LEU A 249 9.64 19.33 7.45
C LEU A 249 11.04 19.35 6.82
N LYS A 250 11.12 19.04 5.52
CA LYS A 250 12.38 19.02 4.77
C LYS A 250 13.10 20.37 4.78
N LYS A 251 12.39 21.49 4.97
CA LYS A 251 12.99 22.84 5.04
C LYS A 251 13.95 23.00 6.22
N SER A 252 13.73 22.26 7.31
CA SER A 252 14.53 22.35 8.54
C SER A 252 15.19 21.05 8.94
N GLN A 253 14.94 19.95 8.22
CA GLN A 253 15.47 18.63 8.53
C GLN A 253 15.78 17.82 7.27
N THR A 254 17.00 17.27 7.19
CA THR A 254 17.38 16.40 6.07
C THR A 254 16.82 14.99 6.28
N PHE A 255 15.97 14.53 5.35
CA PHE A 255 15.45 13.17 5.33
C PHE A 255 16.37 12.21 4.57
N MET A 256 16.65 11.05 5.16
CA MET A 256 17.53 10.02 4.56
C MET A 256 16.82 8.69 4.29
N ILE A 257 15.67 8.45 4.92
CA ILE A 257 14.93 7.19 4.82
C ILE A 257 13.48 7.50 4.44
N HIS A 258 12.98 6.80 3.43
CA HIS A 258 11.57 6.78 3.05
C HIS A 258 11.20 5.32 2.74
N VAL A 259 10.28 4.75 3.52
CA VAL A 259 9.73 3.41 3.30
C VAL A 259 8.22 3.51 3.16
N ASP A 260 7.69 2.92 2.09
CA ASP A 260 6.25 2.76 1.86
C ASP A 260 5.91 1.27 1.93
N VAL A 261 5.03 0.90 2.86
CA VAL A 261 4.69 -0.50 3.13
C VAL A 261 3.39 -0.85 2.42
N HIS A 262 3.44 -1.91 1.61
CA HIS A 262 2.33 -2.39 0.80
C HIS A 262 2.06 -3.88 1.03
N SER A 263 0.93 -4.37 0.52
CA SER A 263 0.67 -5.80 0.39
C SER A 263 -0.17 -6.14 -0.85
N TYR A 264 -0.08 -7.31 -1.43
CA TYR A 264 0.81 -8.43 -1.09
C TYR A 264 1.82 -8.67 -2.22
N GLY A 265 2.67 -9.68 -2.07
CA GLY A 265 3.57 -10.12 -3.13
C GLY A 265 4.99 -10.43 -2.67
N GLN A 266 5.36 -10.07 -1.43
CA GLN A 266 6.70 -10.31 -0.86
C GLN A 266 7.80 -9.72 -1.75
N TYR A 267 7.64 -8.45 -2.13
CA TYR A 267 8.64 -7.72 -2.88
C TYR A 267 9.34 -6.69 -1.99
N TRP A 268 10.65 -6.56 -2.16
CA TRP A 268 11.39 -5.39 -1.69
C TRP A 268 11.72 -4.55 -2.92
N VAL A 269 11.06 -3.40 -3.01
CA VAL A 269 11.05 -2.59 -4.22
C VAL A 269 11.85 -1.31 -4.01
N TYR A 270 12.61 -0.90 -5.03
CA TYR A 270 13.34 0.36 -5.03
C TYR A 270 13.23 1.09 -6.40
N PRO A 271 13.54 2.40 -6.45
CA PRO A 271 13.35 3.23 -7.64
C PRO A 271 14.23 2.82 -8.84
N TYR A 272 13.89 3.23 -10.06
CA TYR A 272 12.69 4.00 -10.43
C TYR A 272 11.48 3.10 -10.68
N SER A 273 10.28 3.69 -10.66
CA SER A 273 8.99 3.03 -10.91
C SER A 273 8.23 3.54 -12.13
N TYR A 274 8.64 4.66 -12.74
CA TYR A 274 7.88 5.30 -13.82
C TYR A 274 8.16 4.74 -15.22
N THR A 275 9.25 4.00 -15.39
CA THR A 275 9.64 3.38 -16.66
C THR A 275 10.63 2.24 -16.42
N SER A 276 10.74 1.35 -17.39
CA SER A 276 11.65 0.21 -17.34
C SER A 276 13.06 0.51 -17.84
N GLY A 277 14.05 -0.16 -17.25
CA GLY A 277 15.44 -0.11 -17.72
C GLY A 277 16.22 1.15 -17.32
N VAL A 278 15.62 2.09 -16.60
CA VAL A 278 16.30 3.29 -16.09
C VAL A 278 16.73 3.08 -14.65
N LYS A 279 18.04 3.20 -14.38
CA LYS A 279 18.64 3.03 -13.05
C LYS A 279 18.80 4.36 -12.31
N THR A 280 18.78 4.32 -10.98
CA THR A 280 19.26 5.45 -10.17
C THR A 280 20.78 5.49 -10.15
N SER A 281 21.37 6.61 -9.70
CA SER A 281 22.81 6.70 -9.38
C SER A 281 23.24 5.68 -8.34
N ASP A 282 22.34 5.32 -7.42
CA ASP A 282 22.60 4.49 -6.25
C ASP A 282 22.04 3.07 -6.39
N ASP A 283 21.74 2.62 -7.62
CA ASP A 283 21.08 1.34 -7.93
C ASP A 283 21.78 0.15 -7.24
N THR A 284 23.10 0.08 -7.35
CA THR A 284 23.93 -0.96 -6.71
C THR A 284 23.83 -0.94 -5.18
N GLU A 285 23.80 0.26 -4.58
CA GLU A 285 23.72 0.39 -3.12
C GLU A 285 22.32 0.03 -2.62
N LEU A 286 21.28 0.50 -3.31
CA LEU A 286 19.88 0.18 -2.99
C LEU A 286 19.64 -1.34 -3.08
N GLU A 287 20.14 -1.99 -4.13
CA GLU A 287 20.02 -3.44 -4.29
C GLU A 287 20.77 -4.19 -3.17
N ARG A 288 21.97 -3.74 -2.81
CA ARG A 288 22.76 -4.33 -1.71
C ARG A 288 22.03 -4.22 -0.37
N VAL A 289 21.49 -3.05 -0.06
CA VAL A 289 20.73 -2.80 1.19
C VAL A 289 19.44 -3.62 1.19
N ALA A 290 18.72 -3.68 0.07
CA ALA A 290 17.52 -4.49 -0.09
C ALA A 290 17.80 -5.98 0.17
N LYS A 291 18.84 -6.54 -0.44
CA LYS A 291 19.25 -7.94 -0.23
C LYS A 291 19.63 -8.23 1.22
N ALA A 292 20.33 -7.29 1.88
CA ALA A 292 20.65 -7.44 3.31
C ALA A 292 19.39 -7.44 4.18
N ALA A 293 18.44 -6.54 3.89
CA ALA A 293 17.17 -6.46 4.61
C ALA A 293 16.31 -7.72 4.42
N THR A 294 16.15 -8.19 3.18
CA THR A 294 15.38 -9.40 2.88
C THR A 294 16.03 -10.66 3.46
N GLY A 295 17.36 -10.73 3.50
CA GLY A 295 18.08 -11.80 4.19
C GLY A 295 17.77 -11.85 5.69
N LYS A 296 17.63 -10.69 6.34
CA LYS A 296 17.21 -10.61 7.76
C LYS A 296 15.74 -10.98 7.95
N LEU A 297 14.85 -10.60 7.02
CA LEU A 297 13.45 -11.04 7.05
C LEU A 297 13.34 -12.57 6.93
N ALA A 298 14.06 -13.16 5.98
CA ALA A 298 14.07 -14.60 5.76
C ALA A 298 14.61 -15.37 6.98
N ALA A 299 15.56 -14.80 7.73
CA ALA A 299 16.14 -15.44 8.91
C ALA A 299 15.13 -15.62 10.08
N VAL A 300 14.02 -14.88 10.11
CA VAL A 300 13.03 -14.97 11.20
C VAL A 300 12.08 -16.15 10.98
N HIS A 301 11.51 -16.27 9.78
CA HIS A 301 10.43 -17.24 9.48
C HIS A 301 10.60 -17.99 8.14
N GLY A 302 11.73 -17.82 7.46
CA GLY A 302 11.97 -18.44 6.14
C GLY A 302 11.26 -17.74 4.98
N THR A 303 10.47 -16.70 5.22
CA THR A 303 9.72 -15.96 4.17
C THR A 303 10.66 -15.32 3.16
N GLN A 304 10.54 -15.72 1.89
CA GLN A 304 11.39 -15.25 0.81
C GLN A 304 10.83 -13.98 0.16
N TYR A 305 11.67 -12.95 0.03
CA TYR A 305 11.33 -11.71 -0.66
C TYR A 305 12.11 -11.58 -1.96
N THR A 306 11.43 -11.14 -3.02
CA THR A 306 12.08 -10.80 -4.29
C THR A 306 12.52 -9.34 -4.25
N VAL A 307 13.83 -9.09 -4.39
CA VAL A 307 14.39 -7.75 -4.56
C VAL A 307 14.25 -7.34 -6.03
N ILE A 308 13.59 -6.21 -6.29
CA ILE A 308 13.32 -5.78 -7.66
C ILE A 308 13.26 -4.26 -7.80
N GLN A 309 13.79 -3.76 -8.91
CA GLN A 309 13.55 -2.38 -9.32
C GLN A 309 12.12 -2.24 -9.86
N SER A 310 11.34 -1.28 -9.32
CA SER A 310 9.91 -1.14 -9.62
C SER A 310 9.59 -1.00 -11.11
N GLY A 311 10.41 -0.30 -11.87
CA GLY A 311 10.21 -0.01 -13.29
C GLY A 311 10.24 -1.24 -14.18
N ARG A 312 10.77 -2.38 -13.68
CA ARG A 312 10.65 -3.65 -14.39
C ARG A 312 9.18 -4.03 -14.62
N TRP A 313 8.26 -3.57 -13.77
CA TRP A 313 6.83 -3.84 -13.89
C TRP A 313 6.16 -3.05 -15.01
N CYS A 314 6.67 -1.86 -15.37
CA CYS A 314 6.09 -0.99 -16.40
C CYS A 314 6.03 -1.63 -17.79
N LYS A 315 6.92 -2.57 -18.11
CA LYS A 315 6.89 -3.32 -19.38
C LYS A 315 5.65 -4.21 -19.56
N TYR A 316 4.86 -4.37 -18.50
CA TYR A 316 3.75 -5.30 -18.46
C TYR A 316 2.39 -4.61 -18.23
N PHE A 317 2.34 -3.28 -18.30
CA PHE A 317 1.10 -2.49 -18.18
C PHE A 317 0.93 -1.53 -19.35
#